data_AF-A0A960JZR7-F1
#
_entry.id   AF-A0A960JZR7-F1
#
_cell.length_a   1.000
_cell.length_b   1.000
_cell.length_c   1.000
_cell.angle_alpha   90.00
_cell.angle_beta   90.00
_cell.angle_gamma   90.00
#
_symmetry.space_group_name_H-M   'P 1'
#
loop_
_entity.id
_entity.type
_entity.pdbx_description
1 polymer ?
#
loop_
_entity_poly.entity_id
_entity_poly.type
_entity_poly.pdbx_seq_one_letter_code
_entity_poly.pdbx_strand_id
1 'polypeptide(L)' 'MAPRRDPEVLARMQTLFDLYETAEQMQLQRLRREHPDAGEAEIKAQLIHWLHTRKPAGWMDAPPYPGEGKP' A
#
# COMPACT_ATOMS: atom_id res chain seq x y z
N MET A 1 -3.90 -30.89 4.98
CA MET A 1 -2.54 -30.42 5.30
C MET A 1 -2.61 -28.90 5.36
N ALA A 2 -2.46 -28.28 6.54
CA ALA A 2 -2.53 -26.82 6.64
C ALA A 2 -1.30 -26.20 5.94
N PRO A 3 -1.43 -25.07 5.22
CA PRO A 3 -0.29 -24.44 4.58
C PRO A 3 0.74 -24.03 5.64
N ARG A 4 1.97 -24.55 5.54
CA ARG A 4 3.11 -24.02 6.31
C ARG A 4 3.37 -22.61 5.79
N ARG A 5 3.02 -21.61 6.59
CA ARG A 5 3.39 -20.21 6.31
C ARG A 5 4.87 -20.06 6.58
N ASP A 6 5.63 -19.69 5.55
CA ASP A 6 7.06 -19.39 5.69
C ASP A 6 7.23 -18.16 6.60
N PRO A 7 7.99 -18.27 7.71
CA PRO A 7 8.17 -17.16 8.64
C PRO A 7 8.81 -15.93 7.99
N GLU A 8 9.66 -16.10 6.97
CA GLU A 8 10.27 -14.99 6.25
C GLU A 8 9.23 -14.25 5.40
N VAL A 9 8.32 -14.98 4.75
CA VAL A 9 7.20 -14.40 4.00
C VAL A 9 6.27 -13.62 4.94
N LEU A 10 5.99 -14.14 6.13
CA LEU A 10 5.17 -13.45 7.12
C LEU A 10 5.83 -12.16 7.61
N ALA A 11 7.14 -12.18 7.88
CA ALA A 11 7.87 -10.98 8.29
C ALA A 11 7.84 -9.90 7.19
N ARG A 12 8.08 -10.28 5.94
CA ARG A 12 7.98 -9.35 4.80
C ARG A 12 6.57 -8.79 4.61
N MET A 13 5.54 -9.63 4.75
CA MET A 13 4.14 -9.17 4.70
C MET A 13 3.83 -8.17 5.82
N GLN A 14 4.29 -8.43 7.03
CA GLN A 14 4.12 -7.50 8.15
C GLN A 14 4.76 -6.15 7.83
N THR A 15 6.02 -6.14 7.38
CA THR A 15 6.70 -4.90 6.97
C THR A 15 5.96 -4.16 5.86
N LEU A 16 5.41 -4.86 4.87
CA LEU A 16 4.62 -4.24 3.81
C LEU A 16 3.35 -3.57 4.35
N PHE A 17 2.65 -4.20 5.31
CA PHE A 17 1.49 -3.59 5.95
C PHE A 17 1.87 -2.37 6.77
N ASP A 18 2.95 -2.43 7.54
CA ASP A 18 3.41 -1.30 8.37
C ASP A 18 3.79 -0.10 7.47
N LEU A 19 4.44 -0.36 6.34
CA LEU A 19 4.78 0.67 5.34
C LEU A 19 3.52 1.28 4.70
N TYR A 20 2.53 0.44 4.40
CA TYR A 20 1.27 0.90 3.83
C TYR A 20 0.51 1.81 4.80
N GLU A 21 0.37 1.38 6.06
CA GLU A 21 -0.27 2.15 7.12
C GLU A 21 0.44 3.50 7.34
N THR A 22 1.77 3.48 7.39
CA THR A 22 2.56 4.70 7.52
C THR A 22 2.29 5.68 6.37
N ALA A 23 2.30 5.19 5.13
CA ALA A 23 2.02 6.02 3.95
C ALA A 23 0.60 6.59 3.96
N GLU A 24 -0.39 5.82 4.43
CA GLU A 24 -1.76 6.26 4.59
C GLU A 24 -1.87 7.42 5.61
N GLN A 25 -1.22 7.29 6.76
CA GLN A 25 -1.21 8.35 7.78
C GLN A 25 -0.55 9.64 7.28
N MET A 26 0.56 9.53 6.54
CA MET A 26 1.22 10.69 5.92
C MET A 26 0.30 11.39 4.92
N GLN A 27 -0.41 10.63 4.08
CA GLN A 27 -1.35 11.19 3.11
C GLN A 27 -2.56 11.83 3.79
N LEU A 28 -3.10 11.23 4.86
CA LEU A 28 -4.17 11.84 5.67
C LEU A 28 -3.74 13.17 6.28
N GLN A 29 -2.54 13.23 6.86
CA GLN A 29 -1.99 14.48 7.41
C GLN A 29 -1.77 15.54 6.33
N ARG A 30 -1.36 15.13 5.13
CA ARG A 30 -1.26 16.04 3.97
C ARG A 30 -2.63 16.59 3.58
N LEU A 31 -3.64 15.73 3.38
CA LEU A 31 -4.99 16.14 3.00
C LEU A 31 -5.61 17.10 4.01
N ARG A 32 -5.44 16.85 5.31
CA ARG A 32 -5.93 17.75 6.38
C ARG A 32 -5.27 19.13 6.34
N ARG A 33 -3.99 19.21 5.93
CA ARG A 33 -3.28 20.49 5.78
C ARG A 33 -3.71 21.23 4.51
N GLU A 34 -3.94 20.51 3.42
CA GLU A 34 -4.37 21.09 2.14
C GLU A 34 -5.86 21.50 2.16
N HIS A 35 -6.68 20.83 2.97
CA HIS A 35 -8.12 21.05 3.07
C HIS A 35 -8.56 21.23 4.54
N PRO A 36 -8.22 22.37 5.18
CA PRO A 36 -8.53 22.59 6.60
C PRO A 36 -10.03 22.63 6.90
N ASP A 37 -10.85 23.03 5.93
CA ASP A 37 -12.32 23.11 6.06
C ASP A 37 -13.03 21.80 5.71
N ALA A 38 -12.31 20.81 5.18
CA ALA A 38 -12.92 19.55 4.77
C ALA A 38 -13.30 18.68 5.97
N GLY A 39 -14.50 18.12 5.91
CA GLY A 39 -14.97 17.15 6.89
C GLY A 39 -14.25 15.81 6.79
N GLU A 40 -14.36 14.97 7.82
CA GLU A 40 -13.70 13.66 7.85
C GLU A 40 -14.12 12.76 6.67
N ALA A 41 -15.40 12.82 6.27
CA ALA A 41 -15.91 12.06 5.13
C ALA A 41 -15.27 12.50 3.79
N GLU A 42 -15.05 13.79 3.60
CA GLU A 42 -14.42 14.34 2.40
C GLU A 42 -12.93 13.98 2.34
N ILE A 43 -12.23 14.06 3.48
CA ILE A 43 -10.83 13.61 3.59
C ILE A 43 -10.71 12.11 3.24
N LYS A 44 -11.62 11.27 3.75
CA LYS A 44 -11.65 9.83 3.41
C LYS A 44 -11.90 9.59 1.93
N ALA A 45 -12.85 10.32 1.32
CA ALA A 45 -13.13 10.19 -0.11
C ALA A 45 -11.91 10.56 -0.96
N GLN A 46 -11.19 11.62 -0.59
CA GLN A 46 -9.96 12.03 -1.28
C GLN A 46 -8.82 11.02 -1.11
N LEU A 47 -8.68 10.44 0.08
CA LEU A 47 -7.71 9.37 0.34
C LEU A 47 -8.00 8.16 -0.56
N ILE A 48 -9.25 7.70 -0.63
CA ILE A 48 -9.67 6.59 -1.49
C ILE A 48 -9.37 6.92 -2.96
N HIS A 49 -9.70 8.12 -3.42
CA HIS A 49 -9.39 8.57 -4.77
C HIS A 49 -7.89 8.51 -5.07
N TRP A 50 -7.05 8.98 -4.16
CA TRP A 50 -5.59 8.90 -4.28
C TRP A 50 -5.09 7.45 -4.34
N LEU A 51 -5.63 6.55 -3.51
CA LEU A 51 -5.26 5.13 -3.51
C LEU A 51 -5.58 4.43 -4.84
N HIS A 52 -6.69 4.80 -5.49
CA HIS A 52 -7.08 4.24 -6.79
C HIS A 52 -6.29 4.84 -7.97
N THR A 53 -5.91 6.11 -7.88
CA THR A 53 -5.28 6.83 -9.00
C THR A 53 -3.77 6.87 -8.93
N ARG A 54 -3.17 6.57 -7.76
CA ARG A 54 -1.72 6.49 -7.63
C ARG A 54 -1.19 5.40 -8.56
N LYS A 55 -0.37 5.80 -9.53
CA LYS A 55 0.38 4.86 -10.35
C LYS A 55 1.35 4.13 -9.41
N PRO A 56 1.34 2.79 -9.33
CA PRO A 56 2.27 2.07 -8.48
C PRO A 56 3.70 2.41 -8.92
N ALA A 57 4.55 2.77 -7.96
CA ALA A 57 5.89 3.30 -8.22
C ALA A 57 6.90 2.27 -8.78
N GLY A 58 6.47 1.11 -9.27
CA GLY A 58 7.40 0.01 -9.55
C GLY A 58 6.85 -1.18 -10.32
N TRP A 59 5.97 -0.99 -11.31
CA TRP A 59 5.75 -2.06 -12.31
C TRP A 59 7.02 -2.39 -13.11
N MET A 60 8.08 -1.57 -12.99
CA MET A 60 9.31 -1.70 -13.77
C MET A 60 10.45 -2.45 -13.06
N ASP A 61 10.37 -2.68 -11.73
CA ASP A 61 11.48 -3.26 -10.93
C ASP A 61 11.07 -4.44 -10.02
N ALA A 62 9.82 -4.90 -10.09
CA ALA A 62 9.47 -6.14 -9.41
C ALA A 62 10.18 -7.30 -10.12
N PRO A 63 11.05 -8.08 -9.45
CA PRO A 63 11.58 -9.29 -10.05
C PRO A 63 10.40 -10.18 -10.46
N PRO A 64 10.48 -10.87 -11.62
CA PRO A 64 9.42 -11.76 -12.06
C PRO A 64 9.11 -12.76 -10.95
N TYR A 65 7.82 -13.14 -10.82
CA TYR A 65 7.42 -14.18 -9.89
C TYR A 65 8.30 -15.42 -10.12
N PRO A 66 8.90 -16.00 -9.06
CA PRO A 66 9.74 -17.19 -9.20
C PRO A 66 8.85 -18.34 -9.66
N GLY A 67 8.92 -18.65 -10.95
CA GLY A 67 8.07 -19.67 -11.59
C GLY A 67 7.71 -19.34 -13.05
N GLU A 68 7.76 -18.06 -13.45
CA GLU A 68 7.53 -17.66 -14.84
C GLU A 68 8.86 -17.63 -15.60
N GLY A 69 9.45 -18.81 -15.78
CA GLY A 69 10.82 -18.97 -16.29
C GLY A 69 11.13 -20.31 -16.95
N LYS A 70 10.13 -20.91 -17.62
CA LYS A 70 10.24 -21.87 -18.76
C LYS A 70 11.00 -23.20 -18.52
N PRO A 71 10.92 -24.22 -19.42
CA PRO A 71 10.75 -24.19 -20.89
C PRO A 71 9.32 -24.20 -21.45
#